data_AF-A0A2A9N8Q0-F1
#
_entry.id   AF-A0A2A9N8Q0-F1
#
_cell.length_a   1.000
_cell.length_b   1.000
_cell.length_c   1.000
_cell.angle_alpha   90.00
_cell.angle_beta   90.00
_cell.angle_gamma   90.00
#
_symmetry.space_group_name_H-M   'P 1'
#
loop_
_entity.id
_entity.type
_entity.pdbx_description
1 polymer ?
#
loop_
_entity_poly.entity_id
_entity_poly.type
_entity_poly.pdbx_seq_one_letter_code
_entity_poly.pdbx_strand_id
1 'polypeptide(L)' 'RGGRLEYLVKWSGYPVEESTWEPAENMANAQDKAFHDKRPAAPRCIALVNLDFKHYENNTEPRVPRRLFGW' A
#
# COMPACT_ATOMS: atom_id res chain seq x y z
N ARG A 1 4.28 -16.00 3.65
CA ARG A 1 3.79 -16.02 2.25
C ARG A 1 3.15 -14.66 1.99
N GLY A 2 3.67 -13.85 1.07
CA GLY A 2 3.06 -12.56 0.73
C GLY A 2 1.83 -12.79 -0.14
N GLY A 3 0.67 -12.25 0.26
CA GLY A 3 -0.54 -12.30 -0.56
C GLY A 3 -0.35 -11.47 -1.81
N ARG A 4 -0.61 -12.06 -2.98
CA ARG A 4 -0.68 -11.30 -4.24
C ARG A 4 -2.05 -10.63 -4.33
N LEU A 5 -2.10 -9.49 -5.01
CA LEU A 5 -3.34 -8.75 -5.21
C LEU A 5 -4.17 -9.45 -6.29
N GLU A 6 -5.42 -9.76 -5.95
CA GLU A 6 -6.39 -10.41 -6.85
C GLU A 6 -7.68 -9.57 -6.87
N TYR A 7 -8.38 -9.63 -8.01
CA TYR A 7 -9.65 -8.93 -8.25
C TYR A 7 -10.75 -9.94 -8.53
N LEU A 8 -11.92 -9.75 -7.92
CA LEU A 8 -13.12 -10.49 -8.31
C LEU A 8 -13.74 -9.83 -9.55
N VAL A 9 -13.65 -10.52 -10.70
CA VAL A 9 -14.08 -10.00 -12.00
C VAL A 9 -15.47 -10.50 -12.33
N LYS A 10 -16.39 -9.55 -12.58
CA LYS A 10 -17.71 -9.84 -13.13
C LYS A 10 -17.63 -9.87 -14.65
N TRP A 11 -17.89 -11.04 -15.25
CA TRP A 11 -17.84 -11.23 -16.69
C TRP A 11 -19.10 -10.69 -17.40
N SER A 12 -18.94 -10.23 -18.65
CA SER A 12 -20.08 -9.77 -19.46
C SER A 12 -20.85 -10.97 -20.02
N GLY A 13 -22.17 -10.96 -19.90
CA GLY A 13 -23.03 -12.08 -20.34
C GLY A 13 -23.15 -13.23 -19.35
N TYR A 14 -22.43 -13.19 -18.22
CA TYR A 14 -22.49 -14.20 -17.17
C TYR A 14 -23.12 -13.63 -15.88
N PRO A 15 -23.74 -14.51 -15.07
CA PRO A 15 -24.29 -14.14 -13.78
C PRO A 15 -23.16 -13.83 -12.78
N VAL A 16 -23.47 -13.14 -11.68
CA VAL A 16 -22.45 -12.65 -10.73
C VAL A 16 -21.81 -13.79 -9.95
N GLU A 17 -22.53 -14.90 -9.80
CA GLU A 17 -22.12 -16.14 -9.16
C GLU A 17 -20.96 -16.81 -9.91
N GLU A 18 -20.80 -16.52 -11.20
CA GLU A 18 -19.69 -16.99 -12.04
C GLU A 18 -18.51 -16.02 -12.08
N SER A 19 -18.46 -15.03 -11.17
CA SER A 19 -17.29 -14.15 -11.05
C SER A 19 -16.07 -14.94 -10.57
N THR A 20 -14.90 -14.66 -11.14
CA THR A 20 -13.64 -15.34 -10.81
C THR A 20 -12.63 -14.40 -10.17
N TRP A 21 -11.74 -14.96 -9.34
CA TRP A 21 -10.60 -14.23 -8.79
C TRP A 21 -9.47 -14.23 -9.82
N GLU A 22 -9.16 -13.06 -10.35
CA GLU A 22 -8.10 -12.86 -11.34
C GLU A 22 -6.92 -12.12 -10.71
N PRO A 23 -5.67 -12.51 -10.98
CA PRO A 23 -4.51 -11.77 -10.51
C PRO A 23 -4.46 -10.36 -11.10
N ALA A 24 -3.84 -9.42 -10.37
CA ALA A 24 -3.68 -8.05 -10.84
C ALA A 24 -2.98 -7.95 -12.21
N GLU A 25 -2.11 -8.90 -12.55
CA GLU A 25 -1.44 -8.94 -13.85
C GLU A 25 -2.42 -9.13 -15.03
N ASN A 26 -3.52 -9.87 -14.83
CA ASN A 26 -4.56 -10.06 -15.86
C ASN A 26 -5.36 -8.77 -16.12
N MET A 27 -5.34 -7.84 -15.17
CA MET A 27 -6.07 -6.57 -15.25
C MET A 27 -5.26 -5.44 -15.91
N ALA A 28 -4.09 -5.73 -16.48
CA ALA A 28 -3.27 -4.72 -17.16
C ALA A 28 -3.98 -4.00 -18.33
N ASN A 29 -4.96 -4.67 -18.96
CA ASN A 29 -5.79 -4.09 -20.02
C ASN A 29 -7.13 -3.51 -19.50
N ALA A 30 -7.43 -3.68 -18.21
CA ALA A 30 -8.65 -3.21 -17.58
C ALA A 30 -8.45 -1.83 -16.95
N GLN A 31 -9.53 -1.07 -16.77
CA GLN A 31 -9.52 0.26 -16.13
C GLN A 31 -9.36 0.16 -14.60
N ASP A 32 -8.30 -0.49 -14.13
CA ASP A 32 -8.00 -0.67 -12.71
C ASP A 32 -7.87 0.68 -11.97
N LYS A 33 -7.27 1.68 -12.61
CA LYS A 33 -7.08 3.02 -12.05
C LYS A 33 -8.41 3.68 -11.66
N ALA A 34 -9.41 3.64 -12.53
CA ALA A 34 -10.71 4.24 -12.27
C ALA A 34 -11.45 3.55 -11.12
N PHE A 35 -11.22 2.25 -10.91
CA PHE A 35 -11.76 1.51 -9.78
C PHE A 35 -11.14 1.99 -8.45
N HIS A 36 -9.81 2.12 -8.41
CA HIS A 36 -9.08 2.55 -7.21
C HIS A 36 -9.28 4.04 -6.88
N ASP A 37 -9.43 4.90 -7.88
CA ASP A 37 -9.75 6.32 -7.68
C ASP A 37 -11.11 6.49 -6.97
N LYS A 38 -12.10 5.66 -7.34
CA LYS A 38 -13.43 5.63 -6.68
C LYS A 38 -13.41 4.93 -5.32
N ARG A 39 -12.41 4.11 -5.06
CA ARG A 39 -12.30 3.27 -3.85
C ARG A 39 -10.88 3.38 -3.28
N PRO A 40 -10.52 4.51 -2.67
CA PRO A 40 -9.14 4.73 -2.20
C PRO A 40 -8.71 3.78 -1.08
N ALA A 41 -9.68 3.17 -0.37
CA ALA A 41 -9.42 2.15 0.65
C ALA A 41 -9.23 0.73 0.07
N ALA A 42 -9.41 0.54 -1.25
CA ALA A 42 -9.20 -0.75 -1.88
C ALA A 42 -7.71 -1.15 -1.75
N PRO A 43 -7.40 -2.45 -1.55
CA PRO A 43 -6.04 -2.91 -1.54
C PRO A 43 -5.32 -2.54 -2.84
N ARG A 44 -4.12 -1.97 -2.70
CA ARG A 44 -3.26 -1.56 -3.82
C ARG A 44 -1.87 -2.13 -3.63
N CYS A 45 -1.17 -2.42 -4.73
CA CYS A 45 0.26 -2.62 -4.67
C CYS A 45 0.91 -1.29 -4.29
N ILE A 46 1.27 -1.14 -3.02
CA ILE A 46 2.07 -0.01 -2.56
C ILE A 46 3.48 -0.25 -3.09
N ALA A 47 3.81 0.40 -4.21
CA ALA A 47 5.19 0.48 -4.62
C ALA A 47 5.94 1.27 -3.53
N LEU A 48 6.91 0.63 -2.88
CA LEU A 48 7.72 1.20 -1.78
C LEU A 48 8.39 2.53 -2.13
N VAL A 49 8.41 2.91 -3.40
CA VAL A 49 9.02 4.13 -3.94
C VAL A 49 8.43 5.45 -3.39
N ASN A 50 7.21 5.44 -2.84
CA ASN A 50 6.58 6.66 -2.29
C ASN A 50 6.55 6.71 -0.76
N LEU A 51 7.20 5.76 -0.08
CA LEU A 51 7.43 5.84 1.36
C LEU A 51 8.82 6.42 1.58
N ASP A 52 8.92 7.75 1.56
CA ASP A 52 10.11 8.44 2.05
C ASP A 52 10.16 8.22 3.57
N PHE A 53 10.89 7.19 3.99
CA PHE A 53 11.22 6.97 5.39
C PHE A 53 12.10 8.12 5.86
N LYS A 54 11.46 9.14 6.41
CA LYS A 54 12.17 10.21 7.10
C LYS A 54 12.88 9.61 8.31
N HIS A 55 14.13 10.01 8.51
CA HIS A 55 14.86 9.68 9.73
C HIS A 55 14.06 10.21 10.92
N TYR A 56 13.71 9.33 11.86
CA TYR A 56 13.02 9.73 13.07
C TYR A 56 14.00 10.47 13.98
N GLU A 57 13.66 11.70 14.38
CA GLU A 57 14.43 12.40 15.40
C GLU A 57 14.09 11.84 16.78
N ASN A 58 15.10 11.33 17.51
CA ASN A 58 14.90 10.84 18.87
C ASN A 58 14.66 12.01 19.84
N ASN A 59 13.40 12.31 20.12
CA ASN A 59 12.98 13.32 21.10
C ASN A 59 12.96 12.82 22.54
N THR A 60 13.35 11.57 22.80
CA THR A 60 13.39 10.99 24.16
C THR A 60 14.73 11.19 24.86
N GLU A 61 15.75 11.67 24.14
CA GLU A 61 17.05 11.96 24.74
C GLU A 61 17.10 13.41 25.24
N PRO A 62 17.27 13.64 26.56
CA PRO A 62 17.52 14.97 27.07
C PRO A 62 18.85 15.47 26.49
N ARG A 63 18.87 16.70 25.97
CA ARG A 63 20.09 17.38 25.54
C ARG A 63 20.95 17.66 26.76
N VAL A 64 21.76 16.69 27.17
CA VAL A 64 22.71 16.87 28.27
C VAL A 64 23.80 17.81 27.79
N PRO A 65 23.98 19.01 28.38
CA PRO A 65 25.07 19.89 28.01
C PRO A 65 26.39 19.16 28.21
N ARG A 66 27.25 19.13 27.19
CA ARG A 66 28.61 18.62 27.36
C ARG A 66 29.32 19.51 28.37
N ARG A 67 29.54 18.95 29.56
CA ARG A 67 30.27 19.48 30.72
C ARG A 67 29.43 20.36 31.64
N LEU A 68 28.95 19.74 32.71
CA LEU A 68 28.50 20.46 33.91
C LEU A 68 29.14 19.98 35.22
N PHE A 69 30.09 19.04 35.17
CA PHE A 69 30.95 18.75 36.31
C PHE A 69 32.36 18.48 35.81
N GLY A 70 33.17 19.55 35.81
CA GLY A 70 34.62 19.45 35.86
C GLY A 70 35.03 19.42 37.32
N TRP A 71 35.30 18.22 37.83
CA TRP A 71 36.13 17.92 38.99
C TRP A 71 36.97 16.71 38.63
#